data_AF-N8Y055-F1
#
_entry.id   AF-N8Y055-F1
#
_cell.length_a   1.000
_cell.length_b   1.000
_cell.length_c   1.000
_cell.angle_alpha   90.00
_cell.angle_beta   90.00
_cell.angle_gamma   90.00
#
_symmetry.space_group_name_H-M   'P 1'
#
loop_
_entity.id
_entity.type
_entity.pdbx_description
1 polymer ?
#
loop_
_entity_poly.entity_id
_entity_poly.type
_entity_poly.pdbx_seq_one_letter_code
_entity_poly.pdbx_strand_id
1 'polypeptide(L)'
;MPNLEILAMPESIQGPKRWEWFDTVNKQIADAVANGQGVTMGPDAAKHYHQMQTLLETKHVQQIAMHHNAVVVMACSMIEKDPVLKQEWIEEHLAQANENTYIMHKSAQAFYDQRALPFPETKEEHRANLAKAKQAEKQDQQRFPSWKQALEENSDAF
;
A
#
# COMPACT_ATOMS: atom_id res chain seq x y z
N MET A 1 2.45 6.02 -42.70
CA MET A 1 2.85 4.70 -42.17
C MET A 1 1.59 3.98 -41.70
N PRO A 2 1.43 2.67 -41.93
CA PRO A 2 0.31 1.93 -41.37
C PRO A 2 0.38 1.96 -39.84
N ASN A 3 -0.78 1.95 -39.19
CA ASN A 3 -0.84 1.87 -37.72
C ASN A 3 -0.23 0.55 -37.24
N LEU A 4 0.39 0.57 -36.07
CA LEU A 4 0.80 -0.63 -35.37
C LEU A 4 -0.45 -1.33 -34.81
N GLU A 5 -0.65 -2.58 -35.19
CA GLU A 5 -1.74 -3.40 -34.66
C GLU A 5 -1.29 -4.14 -33.39
N ILE A 6 -2.06 -4.00 -32.32
CA ILE A 6 -1.84 -4.72 -31.06
C ILE A 6 -2.67 -6.00 -31.08
N LEU A 7 -1.99 -7.12 -30.93
CA LEU A 7 -2.62 -8.43 -30.88
C LEU A 7 -3.19 -8.72 -29.49
N ALA A 8 -4.35 -9.37 -29.48
CA ALA A 8 -4.96 -9.86 -28.25
C ALA A 8 -4.05 -10.87 -27.55
N MET A 9 -4.14 -10.92 -26.22
CA MET A 9 -3.47 -11.96 -25.45
C MET A 9 -4.00 -13.34 -25.87
N PRO A 10 -3.13 -14.30 -26.21
CA PRO A 10 -3.56 -15.67 -26.48
C PRO A 10 -4.24 -16.28 -25.25
N GLU A 11 -5.34 -17.01 -25.46
CA GLU A 11 -6.12 -17.65 -24.37
C GLU A 11 -5.30 -18.64 -23.54
N SER A 12 -4.24 -19.19 -24.12
CA SER A 12 -3.29 -20.11 -23.46
C SER A 12 -2.37 -19.43 -22.44
N ILE A 13 -2.32 -18.09 -22.40
CA ILE A 13 -1.47 -17.36 -21.46
C ILE A 13 -2.13 -17.25 -20.08
N GLN A 14 -1.45 -17.81 -19.07
CA GLN A 14 -1.87 -17.76 -17.67
C GLN A 14 -0.73 -17.32 -16.74
N GLY A 15 -1.11 -16.83 -15.56
CA GLY A 15 -0.16 -16.51 -14.50
C GLY A 15 0.83 -15.40 -14.89
N PRO A 16 2.12 -15.54 -14.56
CA PRO A 16 3.14 -14.50 -14.80
C PRO A 16 3.26 -14.04 -16.26
N LYS A 17 3.03 -14.92 -17.23
CA LYS A 17 3.14 -14.61 -18.66
C LYS A 17 2.14 -13.56 -19.15
N ARG A 18 1.06 -13.31 -18.41
CA ARG A 18 0.12 -12.21 -18.71
C ARG A 18 0.80 -10.84 -18.54
N TRP A 19 1.72 -10.72 -17.58
CA TRP A 19 2.52 -9.50 -17.38
C TRP A 19 3.52 -9.28 -18.51
N GLU A 20 4.17 -10.34 -18.99
CA GLU A 20 5.07 -10.25 -20.15
C GLU A 20 4.35 -9.76 -21.42
N TRP A 21 3.13 -10.26 -21.67
CA TRP A 21 2.29 -9.74 -22.75
C TRP A 21 1.96 -8.26 -22.54
N PHE A 22 1.54 -7.88 -21.33
CA PHE A 22 1.19 -6.51 -21.01
C PHE A 22 2.38 -5.53 -21.16
N ASP A 23 3.56 -5.92 -20.69
CA ASP A 23 4.80 -5.16 -20.84
C ASP A 23 5.19 -5.00 -22.32
N THR A 24 5.00 -6.06 -23.10
CA THR A 24 5.22 -6.02 -24.56
C THR A 24 4.29 -5.01 -25.22
N VAL A 25 3.00 -5.01 -24.88
CA VAL A 25 2.02 -4.05 -25.41
C VAL A 25 2.37 -2.62 -24.98
N ASN A 26 2.72 -2.39 -23.72
CA ASN A 26 3.15 -1.06 -23.25
C ASN A 26 4.37 -0.54 -24.02
N LYS A 27 5.35 -1.42 -24.27
CA LYS A 27 6.53 -1.09 -25.07
C LYS A 27 6.17 -0.75 -26.52
N GLN A 28 5.33 -1.57 -27.15
CA GLN A 28 4.83 -1.32 -28.51
C GLN A 28 4.13 0.04 -28.63
N ILE A 29 3.31 0.40 -27.65
CA ILE A 29 2.65 1.72 -27.61
C ILE A 29 3.68 2.83 -27.47
N ALA A 30 4.64 2.71 -26.54
CA ALA A 30 5.68 3.71 -26.32
C ALA A 30 6.56 3.91 -27.57
N ASP A 31 6.98 2.82 -28.21
CA ASP A 31 7.78 2.84 -29.44
C ASP A 31 6.98 3.48 -30.59
N ALA A 32 5.69 3.17 -30.74
CA ALA A 32 4.85 3.79 -31.75
C ALA A 32 4.72 5.31 -31.53
N VAL A 33 4.51 5.75 -30.29
CA VAL A 33 4.47 7.18 -29.93
C VAL A 33 5.79 7.87 -30.25
N ALA A 34 6.92 7.27 -29.87
CA ALA A 34 8.25 7.82 -30.13
C ALA A 34 8.53 7.98 -31.64
N ASN A 35 7.96 7.10 -32.47
CA ASN A 35 8.13 7.10 -33.92
C ASN A 35 7.01 7.86 -34.67
N GLY A 36 6.09 8.52 -33.97
CA GLY A 36 4.94 9.22 -34.58
C GLY A 36 3.98 8.29 -35.33
N GLN A 37 3.94 7.01 -34.95
CA GLN A 37 3.10 5.97 -35.51
C GLN A 37 1.81 5.82 -34.69
N GLY A 38 0.67 5.71 -35.38
CA GLY A 38 -0.60 5.40 -34.71
C GLY A 38 -0.66 3.95 -34.24
N VAL A 39 -1.48 3.67 -33.22
CA VAL A 39 -1.74 2.32 -32.69
C VAL A 39 -3.21 1.96 -32.89
N THR A 40 -3.49 0.71 -33.22
CA THR A 40 -4.86 0.19 -33.35
C THR A 40 -5.00 -1.08 -32.51
N MET A 41 -6.04 -1.14 -31.67
CA MET A 41 -6.40 -2.29 -30.85
C MET A 41 -7.77 -2.81 -31.28
N GLY A 42 -7.86 -4.11 -31.60
CA GLY A 42 -9.15 -4.79 -31.74
C GLY A 42 -9.88 -4.95 -30.39
N PRO A 43 -11.18 -5.30 -30.39
CA PRO A 43 -11.98 -5.41 -29.15
C PRO A 43 -11.37 -6.34 -28.09
N ASP A 44 -10.86 -7.51 -28.50
CA ASP A 44 -10.26 -8.47 -27.57
C ASP A 44 -8.93 -7.99 -26.99
N ALA A 45 -8.10 -7.32 -27.81
CA ALA A 45 -6.86 -6.72 -27.35
C ALA A 45 -7.14 -5.59 -26.34
N ALA A 46 -8.12 -4.73 -26.63
CA ALA A 46 -8.55 -3.67 -25.73
C ALA A 46 -9.10 -4.23 -24.41
N LYS A 47 -9.92 -5.30 -24.46
CA LYS A 47 -10.44 -5.98 -23.27
C LYS A 47 -9.33 -6.55 -22.40
N HIS A 48 -8.38 -7.30 -22.97
CA HIS A 48 -7.25 -7.87 -22.24
C HIS A 48 -6.35 -6.79 -21.66
N TYR A 49 -6.08 -5.72 -22.42
CA TYR A 49 -5.28 -4.60 -21.96
C TYR A 49 -5.94 -3.89 -20.78
N HIS A 50 -7.24 -3.64 -20.87
CA HIS A 50 -8.02 -3.05 -19.77
C HIS A 50 -8.01 -3.94 -18.52
N GLN A 51 -8.19 -5.25 -18.67
CA GLN A 51 -8.11 -6.20 -17.55
C GLN A 51 -6.75 -6.15 -16.84
N MET A 52 -5.65 -6.07 -17.60
CA MET A 52 -4.30 -5.96 -17.03
C MET A 52 -4.07 -4.61 -16.34
N GLN A 53 -4.61 -3.52 -16.88
CA GLN A 53 -4.61 -2.21 -16.23
C GLN A 53 -5.36 -2.26 -14.89
N THR A 54 -6.57 -2.81 -14.86
CA THR A 54 -7.33 -2.98 -13.60
C THR A 54 -6.56 -3.86 -12.60
N LEU A 55 -5.94 -4.95 -13.06
CA LEU A 55 -5.16 -5.82 -12.18
C LEU A 55 -3.91 -5.12 -11.62
N LEU A 56 -3.20 -4.33 -12.43
CA LEU A 56 -2.05 -3.54 -12.00
C LEU A 56 -2.46 -2.57 -10.89
N GLU A 57 -3.57 -1.89 -11.10
CA GLU A 57 -4.16 -0.94 -10.17
C GLU A 57 -4.57 -1.61 -8.84
N THR A 58 -5.25 -2.75 -8.89
CA THR A 58 -5.62 -3.54 -7.72
C THR A 58 -4.37 -4.03 -6.97
N LYS A 59 -3.36 -4.55 -7.69
CA LYS A 59 -2.10 -4.98 -7.06
C LYS A 59 -1.36 -3.84 -6.38
N HIS A 60 -1.35 -2.66 -6.98
CA HIS A 60 -0.72 -1.49 -6.38
C HIS A 60 -1.36 -1.12 -5.04
N VAL A 61 -2.70 -1.08 -4.97
CA VAL A 61 -3.38 -0.76 -3.70
C VAL A 61 -3.26 -1.87 -2.66
N GLN A 62 -3.20 -3.14 -3.09
CA GLN A 62 -2.91 -4.27 -2.21
C GLN A 62 -1.50 -4.17 -1.60
N GLN A 63 -0.49 -3.80 -2.39
CA GLN A 63 0.87 -3.59 -1.90
C GLN A 63 0.94 -2.47 -0.86
N ILE A 64 0.22 -1.37 -1.06
CA ILE A 64 0.12 -0.28 -0.07
C ILE A 64 -0.49 -0.81 1.23
N ALA A 65 -1.61 -1.53 1.16
CA ALA A 65 -2.26 -2.09 2.34
C ALA A 65 -1.36 -3.10 3.08
N MET A 66 -0.63 -3.95 2.36
CA MET A 66 0.34 -4.88 2.93
C MET A 66 1.47 -4.16 3.65
N HIS A 67 2.07 -3.13 3.03
CA HIS A 67 3.16 -2.36 3.64
C HIS A 67 2.67 -1.63 4.90
N HIS A 68 1.50 -0.99 4.83
CA HIS A 68 0.86 -0.36 5.99
C HIS A 68 0.66 -1.35 7.14
N ASN A 69 0.09 -2.53 6.85
CA ASN A 69 -0.13 -3.54 7.88
C ASN A 69 1.17 -4.09 8.46
N ALA A 70 2.25 -4.16 7.68
CA ALA A 70 3.56 -4.53 8.20
C ALA A 70 4.07 -3.50 9.23
N VAL A 71 3.88 -2.20 8.97
CA VAL A 71 4.17 -1.13 9.95
C VAL A 71 3.31 -1.27 11.20
N VAL A 72 2.00 -1.53 11.05
CA VAL A 72 1.09 -1.75 12.18
C VAL A 72 1.54 -2.95 13.02
N VAL A 73 1.91 -4.07 12.40
CA VAL A 73 2.42 -5.27 13.11
C VAL A 73 3.74 -4.98 13.82
N MET A 74 4.65 -4.21 13.20
CA MET A 74 5.88 -3.76 13.87
C MET A 74 5.56 -2.94 15.13
N ALA A 75 4.64 -1.98 15.04
CA ALA A 75 4.18 -1.21 16.20
C ALA A 75 3.54 -2.10 17.28
N CYS A 76 2.69 -3.07 16.90
CA CYS A 76 2.13 -4.07 17.81
C CYS A 76 3.21 -4.83 18.59
N SER A 77 4.25 -5.30 17.89
CA SER A 77 5.37 -6.00 18.53
C SER A 77 6.09 -5.15 19.58
N MET A 78 6.21 -3.84 19.33
CA MET A 78 6.81 -2.90 20.28
C MET A 78 5.88 -2.59 21.47
N ILE A 79 4.56 -2.63 21.28
CA ILE A 79 3.56 -2.46 22.35
C ILE A 79 3.56 -3.66 23.30
N GLU A 80 3.64 -4.88 22.78
CA GLU A 80 3.62 -6.13 23.59
C GLU A 80 4.86 -6.29 24.48
N LYS A 81 5.91 -5.50 24.24
CA LYS A 81 7.17 -5.49 25.01
C LYS A 81 7.77 -6.89 25.16
N ASP A 82 8.44 -7.37 24.12
CA ASP A 82 9.64 -8.17 24.37
C ASP A 82 10.83 -7.20 24.55
N PRO A 83 11.29 -6.93 25.79
CA PRO A 83 12.36 -5.98 26.06
C PRO A 83 13.71 -6.40 25.43
N VAL A 84 13.86 -7.65 24.96
CA VAL A 84 15.05 -8.13 24.27
C VAL A 84 15.09 -7.68 22.80
N LEU A 85 13.95 -7.23 22.24
CA LEU A 85 13.76 -6.91 20.82
C LEU A 85 13.40 -5.46 20.54
N LYS A 86 13.54 -4.53 21.51
CA LYS A 86 13.55 -3.08 21.21
C LYS A 86 14.79 -2.73 20.39
N GLN A 87 14.73 -3.04 19.11
CA GLN A 87 15.80 -2.79 18.17
C GLN A 87 15.60 -1.37 17.63
N GLU A 88 16.62 -0.53 17.75
CA GLU A 88 16.62 0.87 17.30
C GLU A 88 16.12 1.01 15.85
N TRP A 89 16.42 0.04 14.98
CA TRP A 89 15.93 0.05 13.59
C TRP A 89 14.40 -0.02 13.49
N ILE A 90 13.69 -0.70 14.40
CA ILE A 90 12.21 -0.76 14.39
C ILE A 90 11.66 0.63 14.74
N GLU A 91 12.25 1.30 15.75
CA GLU A 91 11.85 2.65 16.14
C GLU A 91 12.10 3.66 15.01
N GLU A 92 13.24 3.54 14.31
CA GLU A 92 13.54 4.34 13.12
C GLU A 92 12.53 4.08 11.99
N HIS A 93 12.16 2.83 11.73
CA HIS A 93 11.18 2.49 10.70
C HIS A 93 9.79 3.03 11.05
N LEU A 94 9.36 2.89 12.30
CA LEU A 94 8.10 3.45 12.78
C LEU A 94 8.10 4.97 12.69
N ALA A 95 9.23 5.63 13.00
CA ALA A 95 9.37 7.07 12.83
C ALA A 95 9.29 7.50 11.36
N GLN A 96 9.96 6.80 10.44
CA GLN A 96 9.86 7.05 9.00
C GLN A 96 8.44 6.85 8.47
N ALA A 97 7.70 5.90 9.04
CA ALA A 97 6.30 5.64 8.71
C ALA A 97 5.31 6.60 9.39
N ASN A 98 5.79 7.61 10.15
CA ASN A 98 4.98 8.51 10.99
C ASN A 98 4.09 7.78 12.02
N GLU A 99 4.49 6.59 12.43
CA GLU A 99 3.81 5.77 13.42
C GLU A 99 4.53 5.85 14.75
N ASN A 100 4.84 7.05 15.24
CA ASN A 100 5.48 7.27 16.55
C ASN A 100 4.48 7.23 17.72
N THR A 101 3.18 7.35 17.43
CA THR A 101 2.12 7.38 18.44
C THR A 101 1.83 6.02 19.09
N TYR A 102 2.37 4.93 18.55
CA TYR A 102 2.19 3.57 19.07
C TYR A 102 2.56 3.45 20.57
N ILE A 103 3.54 4.24 21.03
CA ILE A 103 4.01 4.22 22.42
C ILE A 103 2.93 4.61 23.44
N MET A 104 1.86 5.29 23.00
CA MET A 104 0.72 5.62 23.86
C MET A 104 -0.19 4.43 24.15
N HIS A 105 -0.11 3.39 23.33
CA HIS A 105 -1.02 2.26 23.37
C HIS A 105 -0.53 1.19 24.34
N LYS A 106 -1.48 0.62 25.09
CA LYS A 106 -1.21 -0.45 26.07
C LYS A 106 -1.61 -1.84 25.58
N SER A 107 -2.31 -1.92 24.45
CA SER A 107 -2.81 -3.16 23.86
C SER A 107 -2.50 -3.18 22.38
N ALA A 108 -1.68 -4.13 21.95
CA ALA A 108 -1.36 -4.33 20.55
C ALA A 108 -2.58 -4.75 19.73
N GLN A 109 -3.46 -5.58 20.29
CA GLN A 109 -4.70 -5.99 19.61
C GLN A 109 -5.60 -4.78 19.35
N ALA A 110 -5.81 -3.91 20.35
CA ALA A 110 -6.65 -2.74 20.18
C ALA A 110 -6.05 -1.74 19.17
N PHE A 111 -4.71 -1.61 19.15
CA PHE A 111 -4.01 -0.81 18.15
C PHE A 111 -4.18 -1.40 16.74
N TYR A 112 -4.00 -2.72 16.60
CA TYR A 112 -4.19 -3.42 15.33
C TYR A 112 -5.61 -3.25 14.79
N ASP A 113 -6.62 -3.50 15.61
CA ASP A 113 -8.03 -3.41 15.22
C ASP A 113 -8.43 -2.01 14.72
N GLN A 114 -7.77 -0.97 15.25
CA GLN A 114 -8.02 0.42 14.84
C GLN A 114 -7.28 0.82 13.55
N ARG A 115 -6.13 0.20 13.26
CA ARG A 115 -5.20 0.69 12.23
C ARG A 115 -4.97 -0.25 11.05
N ALA A 116 -5.20 -1.54 11.22
CA ALA A 116 -5.02 -2.50 10.14
C ALA A 116 -6.00 -2.20 8.98
N LEU A 117 -5.48 -2.26 7.77
CA LEU A 117 -6.25 -2.12 6.54
C LEU A 117 -6.68 -3.51 6.06
N PRO A 118 -7.99 -3.77 5.88
CA PRO A 118 -8.44 -4.97 5.17
C PRO A 118 -7.82 -5.04 3.78
N PHE A 119 -7.55 -6.26 3.31
CA PHE A 119 -7.01 -6.49 1.97
C PHE A 119 -8.03 -6.02 0.91
N PRO A 120 -7.71 -5.01 0.09
CA PRO A 120 -8.68 -4.45 -0.84
C PRO A 120 -8.78 -5.29 -2.11
N GLU A 121 -10.00 -5.48 -2.62
CA GLU A 121 -10.24 -6.06 -3.95
C GLU A 121 -10.35 -4.96 -5.02
N THR A 122 -10.70 -3.75 -4.61
CA THR A 122 -10.84 -2.58 -5.48
C THR A 122 -10.10 -1.34 -4.96
N LYS A 123 -9.86 -0.37 -5.85
CA LYS A 123 -9.30 0.94 -5.48
C LYS A 123 -10.24 1.72 -4.56
N GLU A 124 -11.54 1.60 -4.78
CA GLU A 124 -12.59 2.27 -4.02
C GLU A 124 -12.60 1.77 -2.57
N GLU A 125 -12.52 0.45 -2.37
CA GLU A 125 -12.37 -0.16 -1.05
C GLU A 125 -11.09 0.30 -0.37
N HIS A 126 -9.96 0.31 -1.08
CA HIS A 126 -8.70 0.78 -0.51
C HIS A 126 -8.79 2.22 0.00
N ARG A 127 -9.41 3.13 -0.79
CA ARG A 127 -9.61 4.53 -0.39
C ARG A 127 -10.49 4.64 0.86
N ALA A 128 -11.57 3.86 0.93
CA ALA A 128 -12.45 3.84 2.09
C ALA A 128 -11.72 3.31 3.34
N ASN A 129 -10.90 2.26 3.20
CA ASN A 129 -10.11 1.71 4.30
C ASN A 129 -9.06 2.71 4.79
N LEU A 130 -8.34 3.37 3.88
CA LEU A 130 -7.36 4.41 4.22
C LEU A 130 -7.99 5.59 4.97
N ALA A 131 -9.21 6.00 4.60
CA ALA A 131 -9.89 7.10 5.27
C ALA A 131 -10.14 6.79 6.76
N LYS A 132 -10.50 5.54 7.09
CA LYS A 132 -10.71 5.08 8.48
C LYS A 132 -9.40 5.05 9.26
N ALA A 133 -8.34 4.47 8.70
CA ALA A 133 -7.02 4.40 9.35
C ALA A 133 -6.46 5.80 9.63
N LYS A 134 -6.53 6.71 8.63
CA LYS A 134 -6.09 8.10 8.78
C LYS A 134 -6.85 8.87 9.86
N GLN A 135 -8.12 8.54 10.09
CA GLN A 135 -8.89 9.15 11.16
C GLN A 135 -8.34 8.74 12.53
N ALA A 136 -8.02 7.46 12.73
CA ALA A 136 -7.41 6.96 13.95
C ALA A 136 -6.01 7.55 14.17
N GLU A 137 -5.17 7.57 13.14
CA GLU A 137 -3.84 8.23 13.15
C GLU A 137 -3.95 9.68 13.61
N LYS A 138 -4.87 10.44 13.01
CA LYS A 138 -5.08 11.85 13.35
C LYS A 138 -5.50 12.04 14.81
N GLN A 139 -6.41 11.20 15.31
CA GLN A 139 -6.86 11.28 16.70
C GLN A 139 -5.70 11.03 17.68
N ASP A 140 -4.84 10.07 17.37
CA ASP A 140 -3.67 9.79 18.21
C ASP A 140 -2.62 10.90 18.11
N GLN A 141 -2.33 11.43 16.92
CA GLN A 141 -1.45 12.58 16.76
C GLN A 141 -1.92 13.80 17.56
N GLN A 142 -3.24 14.02 17.64
CA GLN A 142 -3.81 15.10 18.45
C GLN A 142 -3.67 14.87 19.96
N ARG A 143 -3.71 13.62 20.42
CA ARG A 143 -3.57 13.25 21.84
C ARG A 143 -2.12 13.18 22.30
N PHE A 144 -1.20 12.95 21.36
CA PHE A 144 0.22 12.70 21.63
C PHE A 144 0.93 13.79 22.46
N PRO A 145 0.76 15.10 22.20
CA PRO A 145 1.43 16.13 22.99
C PRO A 145 1.02 16.12 24.47
N SER A 146 -0.28 15.98 24.75
CA SER A 146 -0.80 15.95 26.11
C SER A 146 -0.37 14.68 26.86
N TRP A 147 -0.31 13.54 26.16
CA TRP A 147 0.23 12.31 26.73
C TRP A 147 1.71 12.44 27.09
N LYS A 148 2.51 13.08 26.21
CA LYS A 148 3.94 13.31 26.44
C LYS A 148 4.17 14.22 27.64
N GLN A 149 3.44 15.33 27.72
CA GLN A 149 3.50 16.25 28.86
C GLN A 149 3.17 15.52 30.18
N ALA A 150 2.09 14.73 30.20
CA ALA A 150 1.72 13.97 31.40
C ALA A 150 2.79 12.93 31.79
N LEU A 151 3.52 12.37 30.84
CA LEU A 151 4.65 11.48 31.11
C LEU A 151 5.83 12.21 31.74
N GLU A 152 6.17 13.38 31.24
CA GLU A 152 7.25 14.24 31.77
C GLU A 152 6.91 14.65 33.21
N GLU A 153 5.70 15.15 33.46
CA GLU A 153 5.23 15.57 34.79
C GLU A 153 5.19 14.43 35.82
N ASN A 154 4.91 13.19 35.40
CA ASN A 154 4.92 12.01 36.28
C ASN A 154 6.30 11.34 36.38
N SER A 155 7.24 11.66 35.49
CA SER A 155 8.62 11.15 35.56
C SER A 155 9.47 11.88 36.60
N ASP A 156 9.13 13.13 36.92
CA ASP A 156 9.76 13.94 37.98
C ASP A 156 9.30 13.55 39.41
N ALA A 157 8.40 12.57 39.54
CA ALA A 157 7.86 12.10 40.81
C ALA A 157 8.58 10.86 41.40
N PHE A 158 9.70 10.43 40.80
CA PHE A 158 10.56 9.33 41.25
C PHE A 158 12.02 9.73 41.39
#